data_AF-A0A1Q7JQN2-F1
#
_entry.id   AF-A0A1Q7JQN2-F1
#
_cell.length_a   1.000
_cell.length_b   1.000
_cell.length_c   1.000
_cell.angle_alpha   90.00
_cell.angle_beta   90.00
_cell.angle_gamma   90.00
#
_symmetry.space_group_name_H-M   'P 1'
#
loop_
_entity.id
_entity.type
_entity.pdbx_description
1 polymer ?
#
loop_
_entity_poly.entity_id
_entity_poly.type
_entity_poly.pdbx_seq_one_letter_code
_entity_poly.pdbx_strand_id
1 'polypeptide(L)'
;MNVLLLVLGSVLEIYSAIVVLAPLVAPLGAAFGVEPVHLGVVFLANLELGFLFPPMGLNLFLSASRFQKPLPLLYRKALPFLVIMAVGVLLITYVPAITTGVVALLTPAR
;
A
#
# COMPACT_ATOMS: atom_id res chain seq x y z
N MET A 1 -11.21 9.03 3.15
CA MET A 1 -10.65 8.07 2.18
C MET A 1 -9.61 7.15 2.83
N ASN A 2 -8.52 7.69 3.40
CA ASN A 2 -7.43 6.91 3.99
C ASN A 2 -7.87 5.95 5.11
N VAL A 3 -8.77 6.40 6.00
CA VAL A 3 -9.31 5.56 7.09
C VAL A 3 -10.17 4.40 6.55
N LEU A 4 -10.95 4.63 5.49
CA LEU A 4 -11.77 3.61 4.85
C LEU A 4 -10.91 2.52 4.19
N LEU A 5 -9.86 2.92 3.48
CA LEU A 5 -8.92 2.00 2.81
C LEU A 5 -8.08 1.21 3.82
N LEU A 6 -7.73 1.81 4.96
CA LEU A 6 -7.06 1.14 6.08
C LEU A 6 -7.93 0.06 6.72
N VAL A 7 -9.22 0.34 6.94
CA VAL A 7 -10.16 -0.64 7.51
C VAL A 7 -10.47 -1.74 6.51
N LEU A 8 -10.77 -1.40 5.24
CA LEU A 8 -11.06 -2.40 4.21
C LEU A 8 -9.84 -3.26 3.85
N GLY A 9 -8.66 -2.67 3.71
CA GLY A 9 -7.41 -3.39 3.45
C GLY A 9 -6.93 -4.26 4.61
N SER A 10 -7.42 -4.01 5.83
CA SER A 10 -7.22 -4.95 6.94
C SER A 10 -8.12 -6.19 6.80
N VAL A 11 -9.36 -6.04 6.35
CA VAL A 11 -10.34 -7.14 6.29
C VAL A 11 -10.23 -7.96 4.99
N LEU A 12 -9.82 -7.31 3.91
CA LEU A 12 -9.72 -7.90 2.58
C LEU A 12 -8.27 -8.28 2.26
N GLU A 13 -8.11 -9.48 1.73
CA GLU A 13 -6.86 -9.92 1.13
C GLU A 13 -6.51 -9.02 -0.09
N ILE A 14 -5.22 -8.78 -0.34
CA ILE A 14 -4.73 -7.77 -1.30
C ILE A 14 -5.34 -7.99 -2.70
N TYR A 15 -5.42 -9.23 -3.18
CA TYR A 15 -6.04 -9.51 -4.48
C TYR A 15 -7.51 -9.13 -4.51
N SER A 16 -8.26 -9.41 -3.45
CA SER A 16 -9.67 -9.02 -3.35
C SER A 16 -9.84 -7.50 -3.39
N ALA A 17 -8.96 -6.76 -2.69
CA ALA A 17 -8.97 -5.30 -2.70
C ALA A 17 -8.67 -4.73 -4.10
N ILE A 18 -7.70 -5.30 -4.82
CA ILE A 18 -7.36 -4.87 -6.19
C ILE A 18 -8.55 -5.06 -7.12
N VAL A 19 -9.16 -6.25 -7.15
CA VAL A 19 -10.26 -6.58 -8.05
C VAL A 19 -11.46 -5.64 -7.87
N VAL A 20 -11.76 -5.26 -6.62
CA VAL A 20 -12.90 -4.40 -6.30
C VAL A 20 -12.57 -2.91 -6.46
N LEU A 21 -11.42 -2.47 -5.97
CA LEU A 21 -11.10 -1.04 -5.85
C LEU A 21 -10.38 -0.47 -7.07
N ALA A 22 -9.59 -1.26 -7.81
CA ALA A 22 -8.90 -0.78 -9.00
C ALA A 22 -9.83 -0.15 -10.06
N PRO A 23 -10.96 -0.78 -10.46
CA PRO A 23 -11.87 -0.16 -11.43
C PRO A 23 -12.56 1.10 -10.89
N LEU A 24 -12.59 1.30 -9.58
CA LEU A 24 -13.16 2.48 -8.93
C LEU A 24 -12.14 3.64 -8.87
N VAL A 25 -10.88 3.32 -8.56
CA VAL A 25 -9.81 4.30 -8.37
C VAL A 25 -9.22 4.79 -9.70
N ALA A 26 -9.11 3.92 -10.70
CA ALA A 26 -8.57 4.26 -12.02
C ALA A 26 -9.27 5.46 -12.71
N PRO A 27 -10.61 5.49 -12.85
CA PRO A 27 -11.29 6.64 -13.45
C PRO A 27 -11.20 7.90 -12.58
N LEU A 28 -11.11 7.74 -11.25
CA LEU A 28 -10.95 8.85 -10.32
C LEU A 28 -9.59 9.54 -10.54
N GLY A 29 -8.50 8.77 -10.60
CA GLY A 29 -7.17 9.33 -10.83
C GLY A 29 -7.04 9.99 -12.20
N ALA A 30 -7.67 9.42 -13.24
CA ALA A 30 -7.75 10.06 -14.55
C ALA A 30 -8.50 11.40 -14.51
N ALA A 31 -9.60 11.50 -13.75
CA ALA A 31 -10.35 12.74 -13.57
C ALA A 31 -9.55 13.82 -12.81
N PHE A 32 -8.64 13.43 -11.93
CA PHE A 32 -7.73 14.35 -11.22
C PHE A 32 -6.42 14.63 -11.97
N GLY A 33 -6.26 14.14 -13.20
CA GLY A 33 -5.06 14.36 -14.02
C GLY A 33 -3.81 13.62 -13.51
N VAL A 34 -3.98 12.60 -12.68
CA VAL A 34 -2.88 11.79 -12.16
C VAL A 34 -2.45 10.78 -13.21
N GLU A 35 -1.13 10.65 -13.41
CA GLU A 35 -0.57 9.68 -14.34
C GLU A 35 -0.93 8.24 -13.90
N PRO A 36 -1.44 7.37 -14.80
CA PRO A 36 -1.97 6.05 -14.43
C PRO A 36 -0.97 5.13 -13.72
N VAL A 37 0.31 5.13 -14.10
CA VAL A 37 1.34 4.31 -13.48
C VAL A 37 1.62 4.80 -12.07
N HIS A 38 1.80 6.10 -11.86
CA HIS A 38 1.95 6.70 -10.54
C HIS A 38 0.77 6.37 -9.63
N LEU A 39 -0.47 6.49 -10.14
CA LEU A 39 -1.68 6.13 -9.40
C LEU A 39 -1.64 4.65 -8.98
N GLY A 40 -1.27 3.75 -9.89
CA GLY A 40 -1.16 2.31 -9.60
C GLY A 40 -0.11 2.02 -8.53
N VAL A 41 1.05 2.67 -8.58
CA VAL A 41 2.11 2.52 -7.59
C VAL A 41 1.66 3.00 -6.21
N VAL A 42 1.06 4.20 -6.14
CA VAL A 42 0.54 4.75 -4.88
C VAL A 42 -0.57 3.86 -4.31
N PHE A 43 -1.46 3.34 -5.16
CA PHE A 43 -2.54 2.44 -4.77
C PHE A 43 -2.00 1.14 -4.17
N LEU A 44 -1.09 0.44 -4.87
CA LEU A 44 -0.51 -0.82 -4.38
C LEU A 44 0.32 -0.63 -3.11
N ALA A 45 1.11 0.44 -3.02
CA ALA A 45 1.92 0.72 -1.85
C ALA A 45 1.07 1.03 -0.60
N ASN A 46 -0.07 1.71 -0.77
CA ASN A 46 -1.03 1.92 0.32
C ASN A 46 -1.73 0.63 0.75
N LEU A 47 -2.08 -0.25 -0.20
CA LEU A 47 -2.67 -1.56 0.12
C LEU A 47 -1.71 -2.43 0.92
N GLU A 48 -0.45 -2.53 0.51
CA GLU A 48 0.58 -3.30 1.23
C GLU A 48 0.81 -2.76 2.65
N LEU A 49 0.85 -1.44 2.81
CA LEU A 49 0.96 -0.83 4.13
C LEU A 49 -0.26 -1.16 5.01
N GLY A 50 -1.47 -1.09 4.45
CA GLY A 50 -2.70 -1.46 5.14
C GLY A 50 -2.74 -2.93 5.57
N PHE A 51 -2.13 -3.81 4.78
CA PHE A 51 -2.05 -5.25 5.06
C PHE A 51 -1.18 -5.59 6.28
N LEU A 52 -0.23 -4.71 6.61
CA LEU A 52 0.65 -4.81 7.79
C LEU A 52 0.14 -4.00 8.99
N PHE A 53 -0.75 -3.02 8.78
CA PHE A 53 -1.25 -2.14 9.83
C PHE A 53 -2.20 -2.89 10.80
N PRO A 54 -2.24 -2.55 12.11
CA PRO A 54 -3.05 -3.28 13.09
C PRO A 54 -4.54 -2.88 12.98
N PRO A 55 -5.34 -3.64 12.21
CA PRO A 55 -6.57 -4.29 12.73
C PRO A 55 -6.64 -5.81 12.49
N MET A 56 -6.01 -6.33 11.42
CA MET A 56 -6.03 -7.76 11.03
C MET A 56 -4.61 -8.28 10.77
N GLY A 57 -3.71 -7.44 10.24
CA GLY A 57 -2.28 -7.69 10.10
C GLY A 57 -1.97 -9.11 9.65
N LEU A 58 -2.57 -9.58 8.55
CA LEU A 58 -2.62 -11.00 8.18
C LEU A 58 -1.23 -11.64 8.12
N ASN A 59 -0.22 -10.92 7.62
CA ASN A 59 1.18 -11.36 7.64
C ASN A 59 1.71 -11.58 9.06
N LEU A 60 1.40 -10.67 9.99
CA LEU A 60 1.77 -10.79 11.40
C LEU A 60 0.95 -11.86 12.12
N PHE A 61 -0.31 -12.07 11.73
CA PHE A 61 -1.18 -13.13 12.25
C PHE A 61 -0.71 -14.52 11.82
N LEU A 62 -0.41 -14.73 10.54
CA LEU A 62 0.18 -15.96 10.03
C LEU A 62 1.54 -16.24 10.70
N SER A 63 2.37 -15.21 10.86
CA SER A 63 3.64 -15.32 11.60
C SER A 63 3.44 -15.70 13.06
N ALA A 64 2.48 -15.08 13.76
CA ALA A 64 2.14 -15.41 15.14
C ALA A 64 1.70 -16.86 15.31
N SER A 65 0.85 -17.35 14.39
CA SER A 65 0.41 -18.75 14.36
C SER A 65 1.58 -19.71 14.10
N ARG A 66 2.46 -19.38 13.14
CA ARG A 66 3.60 -20.23 12.78
C ARG A 66 4.70 -20.29 13.85
N PHE A 67 4.97 -19.19 14.53
CA PHE A 67 6.03 -19.06 15.53
C PHE A 67 5.53 -19.14 16.98
N GLN A 68 4.21 -19.31 17.19
CA GLN A 68 3.57 -19.40 18.50
C GLN A 68 3.93 -18.22 19.41
N LYS A 69 3.94 -17.01 18.85
CA LYS A 69 4.25 -15.77 19.58
C LYS A 69 3.01 -14.88 19.67
N PRO A 70 2.85 -14.12 20.77
CA PRO A 70 1.69 -13.25 20.93
C PRO A 70 1.69 -12.13 19.89
N LEU A 71 0.53 -11.90 19.23
CA LEU A 71 0.30 -10.85 18.24
C LEU A 71 0.84 -9.47 18.67
N PRO A 72 0.56 -8.98 19.91
CA PRO A 72 1.01 -7.66 20.34
C PRO A 72 2.53 -7.50 20.37
N LEU A 73 3.27 -8.60 20.61
CA LEU A 73 4.74 -8.59 20.57
C LEU A 73 5.25 -8.36 19.14
N LEU A 74 4.64 -9.04 18.17
CA LEU A 74 4.99 -8.92 16.76
C LEU A 74 4.65 -7.53 16.23
N TYR A 75 3.48 -6.99 16.58
CA TYR A 75 3.12 -5.61 16.22
C TYR A 75 4.14 -4.59 16.74
N ARG A 76 4.56 -4.69 18.00
CA ARG A 76 5.59 -3.78 18.56
C ARG A 76 6.92 -3.89 17.83
N LYS A 77 7.28 -5.07 17.35
CA LYS A 77 8.53 -5.29 16.59
C LYS A 77 8.41 -4.85 15.13
N ALA A 78 7.22 -4.93 14.54
CA ALA A 78 6.94 -4.50 13.17
C ALA A 78 6.71 -2.99 13.06
N LEU A 79 6.30 -2.32 14.14
CA LEU A 79 6.05 -0.88 14.18
C LEU A 79 7.15 0.01 13.55
N PRO A 80 8.45 -0.18 13.84
CA PRO A 80 9.49 0.62 13.18
C PRO A 80 9.50 0.44 11.65
N PHE A 81 9.24 -0.77 11.16
CA PHE A 81 9.16 -1.04 9.72
C PHE A 81 7.90 -0.43 9.10
N LEU A 82 6.77 -0.46 9.81
CA LEU A 82 5.54 0.22 9.40
C LEU A 82 5.76 1.72 9.23
N VAL A 83 6.50 2.35 10.14
CA VAL A 83 6.84 3.78 10.04
C VAL A 83 7.72 4.05 8.82
N ILE A 84 8.74 3.22 8.57
CA ILE A 84 9.59 3.35 7.38
C ILE A 84 8.76 3.22 6.10
N MET A 85 7.87 2.23 6.03
CA MET A 85 6.97 2.04 4.89
C MET A 85 6.01 3.21 4.74
N ALA A 86 5.46 3.76 5.83
CA ALA A 86 4.60 4.94 5.79
C ALA A 86 5.32 6.16 5.22
N VAL A 87 6.56 6.40 5.65
CA VAL A 87 7.41 7.45 5.08
C VAL A 87 7.66 7.19 3.59
N GLY A 88 7.95 5.94 3.21
CA GLY A 88 8.10 5.55 1.81
C GLY A 88 6.85 5.85 0.97
N VAL A 89 5.66 5.50 1.48
CA VAL A 89 4.37 5.78 0.83
C VAL A 89 4.13 7.29 0.68
N LEU A 90 4.45 8.09 1.70
CA LEU A 90 4.34 9.54 1.60
C LEU A 90 5.32 10.10 0.55
N LEU A 91 6.56 9.60 0.52
CA LEU A 91 7.55 10.01 -0.47
C LEU A 91 7.11 9.69 -1.90
N ILE A 92 6.63 8.48 -2.17
CA ILE A 92 6.12 8.15 -3.51
C ILE A 92 4.87 8.95 -3.86
N THR A 93 4.04 9.34 -2.87
CA THR A 93 2.80 10.08 -3.12
C THR A 93 3.07 11.56 -3.44
N TYR A 94 4.02 12.18 -2.73
CA TYR A 94 4.32 13.61 -2.89
C TYR A 94 5.49 13.90 -3.83
N VAL A 95 6.30 12.89 -4.16
CA VAL A 95 7.44 13.02 -5.09
C VAL A 95 7.24 12.07 -6.27
N PRO A 96 6.45 12.48 -7.29
CA PRO A 96 6.19 11.66 -8.48
C PRO A 96 7.46 11.18 -9.18
N ALA A 97 8.53 11.99 -9.15
CA ALA A 97 9.82 11.67 -9.73
C ALA A 97 10.45 10.36 -9.20
N ILE A 98 10.13 9.91 -7.99
CA ILE A 98 10.60 8.61 -7.47
C ILE A 98 9.97 7.45 -8.25
N THR A 99 8.70 7.61 -8.63
CA THR A 99 7.92 6.57 -9.31
C THR A 99 8.04 6.65 -10.83
N THR A 100 8.00 7.84 -11.41
CA THR A 100 8.03 8.06 -12.85
C THR A 100 9.43 8.35 -13.37
N GLY A 101 10.38 8.71 -12.52
CA GLY A 101 11.74 9.07 -12.94
C GLY A 101 12.50 7.89 -13.54
N VAL A 102 12.40 6.70 -12.93
CA VAL A 102 13.01 5.48 -13.49
C VAL A 102 12.28 5.03 -14.76
N VAL A 103 10.95 5.13 -14.79
CA VAL A 103 10.15 4.79 -15.99
C VAL A 103 10.46 5.73 -17.15
N ALA A 104 10.62 7.03 -16.90
CA ALA A 104 11.01 8.02 -17.90
C ALA A 104 12.45 7.81 -18.40
N LEU A 105 13.37 7.40 -17.53
CA LEU A 105 14.75 7.05 -17.90
C LEU A 105 14.84 5.78 -18.75
N LEU A 106 14.02 4.77 -18.44
CA LEU A 106 13.97 3.49 -19.15
C LEU A 106 13.08 3.52 -20.40
N THR A 107 12.21 4.51 -20.52
CA THR A 107 11.32 4.72 -21.68
C THR A 107 11.57 6.12 -22.27
N PRO A 108 12.77 6.42 -22.82
CA PRO A 108 13.14 7.79 -23.20
C PRO A 108 12.53 8.28 -24.52
N ALA A 109 11.54 7.58 -25.09
CA ALA A 109 10.92 8.01 -26.34
C ALA A 109 9.51 7.45 -26.52
N ARG A 110 8.51 8.30 -26.25
CA ARG A 110 7.29 8.42 -27.06
C ARG A 110 6.79 9.85 -26.99
#